data_AF-A0A7Y3EPF6-F1
#
_entry.id   AF-A0A7Y3EPF6-F1
#
_cell.length_a   1.000
_cell.length_b   1.000
_cell.length_c   1.000
_cell.angle_alpha   90.00
_cell.angle_beta   90.00
_cell.angle_gamma   90.00
#
_symmetry.space_group_name_H-M   'P 1'
#
loop_
_entity.id
_entity.type
_entity.pdbx_description
1 polymer ?
#
loop_
_entity_poly.entity_id
_entity_poly.type
_entity_poly.pdbx_seq_one_letter_code
_entity_poly.pdbx_strand_id
1 'polypeptide(L)'
;MWTLSVIFILVYTFFLIAVLIGYNRIEAFNDLDMNAITSFSVIIPFRNESQHLLRLLKSIEVLDYPKDSFQVLMIDDHSEDDSVAIIRSFRASHPELRISLLTNSHADGIGKKNALISGIDRADFPWIITTDADCILPSTWLRSLSAFIHSNNLSMVIAPVSYRPNFTLLSQFQFLDFLALQGLTVGTFGLDRPILCNGANFAYTKSLFESLGGYQGNTH
;
A
#
# COMPACT_ATOMS: atom_id res chain seq x y z
N MET A 1 -5.56 3.84 -44.37
CA MET A 1 -5.06 4.66 -43.24
C MET A 1 -6.20 5.18 -42.37
N TRP A 2 -7.15 5.97 -42.90
CA TRP A 2 -8.25 6.55 -42.13
C TRP A 2 -9.16 5.54 -41.40
N THR A 3 -9.51 4.42 -42.04
CA THR A 3 -10.35 3.37 -41.44
C THR A 3 -9.74 2.78 -40.17
N LEU A 4 -8.43 2.54 -40.17
CA LEU A 4 -7.70 2.02 -39.02
C LEU A 4 -7.67 3.04 -37.86
N SER A 5 -7.43 4.32 -38.17
CA SER A 5 -7.47 5.40 -37.18
C SER A 5 -8.85 5.54 -36.54
N VAL A 6 -9.92 5.45 -37.33
CA VAL A 6 -11.30 5.50 -36.83
C VAL A 6 -11.60 4.32 -35.91
N ILE A 7 -11.21 3.10 -36.29
CA ILE A 7 -11.40 1.92 -35.44
C ILE A 7 -10.66 2.09 -34.12
N PHE A 8 -9.41 2.56 -34.13
CA PHE A 8 -8.64 2.79 -32.92
C PHE A 8 -9.30 3.81 -31.98
N ILE A 9 -9.78 4.94 -32.53
CA ILE A 9 -10.48 5.97 -31.76
C ILE A 9 -11.78 5.40 -31.15
N LEU A 10 -12.54 4.61 -31.90
CA LEU A 10 -13.77 4.01 -31.40
C LEU A 10 -13.50 3.02 -30.26
N VAL A 11 -12.49 2.14 -30.41
CA VAL A 11 -12.09 1.19 -29.36
C VAL A 11 -11.61 1.93 -28.12
N TYR A 12 -10.77 2.95 -28.28
CA TYR A 12 -10.26 3.75 -27.17
C TYR A 12 -11.38 4.52 -26.45
N THR A 13 -12.31 5.11 -27.21
CA THR A 13 -13.47 5.82 -26.65
C THR A 13 -14.39 4.87 -25.88
N PHE A 14 -14.67 3.69 -26.45
CA PHE A 14 -15.43 2.64 -25.77
C PHE A 14 -14.77 2.21 -24.47
N PHE A 15 -13.45 2.02 -24.48
CA PHE A 15 -12.67 1.70 -23.28
C PHE A 15 -12.80 2.79 -22.20
N LEU A 16 -12.64 4.07 -22.56
CA LEU A 16 -12.80 5.18 -21.62
C LEU A 16 -14.23 5.24 -21.05
N ILE A 17 -15.25 5.05 -21.88
CA ILE A 17 -16.65 5.00 -21.41
C ILE A 17 -16.84 3.84 -20.42
N ALA A 18 -16.29 2.66 -20.71
CA ALA A 18 -16.37 1.52 -19.80
C ALA A 18 -15.72 1.84 -18.45
N VAL A 19 -14.52 2.43 -18.44
CA VAL A 19 -13.82 2.87 -17.23
C VAL A 19 -14.66 3.89 -16.44
N LEU A 20 -15.27 4.87 -17.11
CA LEU A 20 -16.16 5.85 -16.46
C LEU A 20 -17.42 5.21 -15.86
N ILE A 21 -18.02 4.24 -16.56
CA ILE A 21 -19.15 3.47 -16.03
C ILE A 21 -18.74 2.72 -14.77
N GLY A 22 -17.59 2.04 -14.81
CA GLY A 22 -17.06 1.34 -13.65
C GLY A 22 -16.74 2.28 -12.49
N TYR A 23 -16.19 3.46 -12.78
CA TYR A 23 -15.87 4.45 -11.75
C TYR A 23 -17.14 4.86 -10.97
N ASN A 24 -18.23 5.10 -11.69
CA ASN A 24 -19.52 5.46 -11.09
C ASN A 24 -20.22 4.30 -10.37
N ARG A 25 -19.76 3.06 -10.51
CA ARG A 25 -20.28 1.89 -9.79
C ARG A 25 -19.60 1.66 -8.44
N ILE A 26 -18.44 2.27 -8.20
CA ILE A 26 -17.78 2.18 -6.90
C ILE A 26 -18.50 3.10 -5.93
N GLU A 27 -19.12 2.50 -4.92
CA GLU A 27 -19.78 3.25 -3.85
C GLU A 27 -18.75 3.80 -2.87
N ALA A 28 -18.98 5.02 -2.39
CA ALA A 28 -18.16 5.62 -1.35
C ALA A 28 -18.38 4.88 -0.03
N PHE A 29 -17.31 4.31 0.53
CA PHE A 29 -17.35 3.66 1.82
C PHE A 29 -17.17 4.70 2.94
N ASN A 30 -18.22 4.94 3.72
CA ASN A 30 -18.23 5.95 4.79
C ASN A 30 -18.36 5.34 6.20
N ASP A 31 -18.53 4.02 6.28
CA ASP A 31 -18.73 3.34 7.56
C ASP A 31 -17.38 3.10 8.25
N LEU A 32 -17.21 3.68 9.44
CA LEU A 32 -16.02 3.48 10.28
C LEU A 32 -16.37 2.74 11.57
N ASP A 33 -17.58 2.20 11.70
CA ASP A 33 -18.02 1.50 12.89
C ASP A 33 -17.24 0.18 13.03
N MET A 34 -16.40 0.16 14.06
CA MET A 34 -15.54 -0.96 14.42
C MET A 34 -16.33 -1.99 15.24
N ASN A 35 -17.31 -2.65 14.63
CA ASN A 35 -18.01 -3.77 15.27
C ASN A 35 -17.06 -4.96 15.54
N ALA A 36 -15.98 -5.07 14.76
CA ALA A 36 -14.90 -6.02 14.96
C ALA A 36 -13.54 -5.39 14.59
N ILE A 37 -12.48 -5.86 15.25
CA ILE A 37 -11.11 -5.37 15.08
C ILE A 37 -10.30 -6.41 14.32
N THR A 38 -9.77 -6.03 13.16
CA THR A 38 -8.82 -6.84 12.40
C THR A 38 -7.39 -6.58 12.89
N SER A 39 -6.62 -7.64 13.15
CA SER A 39 -5.21 -7.44 13.50
C SER A 39 -4.30 -7.40 12.27
N PHE A 40 -3.37 -6.45 12.22
CA PHE A 40 -2.54 -6.16 11.04
C PHE A 40 -1.03 -6.25 11.29
N SER A 41 -0.31 -6.87 10.36
CA SER A 41 1.14 -6.75 10.24
C SER A 41 1.47 -5.79 9.09
N VAL A 42 1.92 -4.59 9.43
CA VAL A 42 2.34 -3.57 8.47
C VAL A 42 3.81 -3.78 8.12
N ILE A 43 4.12 -4.02 6.86
CA ILE A 43 5.48 -4.27 6.37
C ILE A 43 5.94 -3.07 5.56
N ILE A 44 7.07 -2.50 5.98
CA ILE A 44 7.64 -1.28 5.40
C ILE A 44 9.10 -1.56 5.02
N PRO A 45 9.37 -1.95 3.77
CA PRO A 45 10.73 -2.02 3.27
C PRO A 45 11.29 -0.60 3.10
N PHE A 46 12.54 -0.39 3.47
CA PHE A 46 13.21 0.90 3.31
C PHE A 46 14.69 0.74 2.96
N ARG A 47 15.23 1.71 2.22
CA ARG A 47 16.66 1.85 1.94
C ARG A 47 17.00 3.31 1.72
N ASN A 48 17.84 3.87 2.58
CA ASN A 48 18.28 5.28 2.49
C ASN A 48 17.13 6.29 2.52
N GLU A 49 16.22 6.16 3.49
CA GLU A 49 14.98 6.93 3.60
C GLU A 49 14.97 7.89 4.81
N SER A 50 16.14 8.31 5.29
CA SER A 50 16.29 9.17 6.48
C SER A 50 15.47 10.47 6.41
N GLN A 51 15.28 11.02 5.21
CA GLN A 51 14.51 12.26 5.01
C GLN A 51 13.00 12.09 5.16
N HIS A 52 12.48 10.89 4.94
CA HIS A 52 11.04 10.61 4.92
C HIS A 52 10.56 9.88 6.17
N LEU A 53 11.40 9.00 6.73
CA LEU A 53 11.05 8.11 7.85
C LEU A 53 10.43 8.83 9.04
N LEU A 54 10.92 10.02 9.41
CA LEU A 54 10.37 10.72 10.56
C LEU A 54 8.90 11.14 10.35
N ARG A 55 8.50 11.46 9.11
CA ARG A 55 7.10 11.80 8.81
C ARG A 55 6.21 10.55 8.86
N LEU A 56 6.70 9.45 8.30
CA LEU A 56 6.01 8.16 8.35
C LEU A 56 5.82 7.69 9.80
N LEU A 57 6.89 7.68 10.60
CA LEU A 57 6.86 7.23 12.00
C LEU A 57 5.88 8.08 12.85
N LYS A 58 5.90 9.41 12.67
CA LYS A 58 4.91 10.30 13.31
C LYS A 58 3.48 10.00 12.85
N SER A 59 3.26 9.62 11.59
CA SER A 59 1.94 9.22 11.12
C SER A 59 1.46 7.89 11.72
N ILE A 60 2.38 6.96 12.00
CA ILE A 60 2.12 5.70 12.69
C ILE A 60 1.74 5.93 14.16
N GLU A 61 2.45 6.84 14.83
CA GLU A 61 2.20 7.25 16.22
C GLU A 61 0.73 7.65 16.43
N VAL A 62 0.23 8.50 15.53
CA VAL A 62 -1.12 9.08 15.61
C VAL A 62 -2.22 8.22 14.97
N LEU A 63 -1.93 6.97 14.60
CA LEU A 63 -2.97 6.04 14.13
C LEU A 63 -4.00 5.80 15.23
N ASP A 64 -5.26 6.04 14.87
CA ASP A 64 -6.44 5.88 15.71
C ASP A 64 -6.93 4.42 15.68
N TYR A 65 -6.07 3.53 16.16
CA TYR A 65 -6.25 2.08 16.18
C TYR A 65 -5.63 1.47 17.45
N PRO A 66 -6.22 0.40 18.04
CA PRO A 66 -5.66 -0.24 19.22
C PRO A 66 -4.22 -0.72 18.98
N LYS A 67 -3.27 -0.27 19.82
CA LYS A 67 -1.83 -0.50 19.59
C LYS A 67 -1.43 -1.98 19.67
N ASP A 68 -2.19 -2.79 20.41
CA ASP A 68 -1.98 -4.25 20.48
C ASP A 68 -2.54 -5.01 19.27
N SER A 69 -3.36 -4.35 18.44
CA SER A 69 -3.99 -4.95 17.25
C SER A 69 -3.20 -4.70 15.97
N PHE A 70 -2.02 -4.10 16.04
CA PHE A 70 -1.13 -4.06 14.88
C PHE A 70 0.34 -4.07 15.28
N GLN A 71 1.17 -4.45 14.32
CA GLN A 71 2.62 -4.30 14.43
C GLN A 71 3.18 -3.70 13.15
N VAL A 72 4.34 -3.07 13.27
CA VAL A 72 5.06 -2.49 12.14
C VAL A 72 6.41 -3.19 12.03
N LEU A 73 6.67 -3.77 10.87
CA LEU A 73 7.91 -4.45 10.52
C LEU A 73 8.68 -3.56 9.54
N MET A 74 9.64 -2.81 10.07
CA MET A 74 10.58 -2.00 9.28
C MET A 74 11.69 -2.91 8.76
N ILE A 75 11.78 -3.09 7.45
CA ILE A 75 12.76 -4.00 6.82
C ILE A 75 13.83 -3.17 6.11
N ASP A 76 15.02 -3.14 6.70
CA ASP A 76 16.19 -2.45 6.16
C ASP A 76 16.80 -3.27 5.03
N ASP A 77 16.78 -2.72 3.82
CA ASP A 77 17.46 -3.28 2.65
C ASP A 77 18.84 -2.65 2.46
N HIS A 78 19.68 -2.76 3.49
CA HIS A 78 21.09 -2.33 3.49
C HIS A 78 21.25 -0.81 3.33
N SER A 79 20.63 -0.04 4.22
CA SER A 79 20.80 1.41 4.28
C SER A 79 22.22 1.80 4.73
N GLU A 80 22.73 2.88 4.14
CA GLU A 80 24.04 3.48 4.45
C GLU A 80 23.89 4.86 5.12
N ASP A 81 22.67 5.38 5.21
CA ASP A 81 22.34 6.65 5.87
C ASP A 81 21.81 6.46 7.31
N ASP A 82 21.30 7.54 7.90
CA ASP A 82 20.80 7.55 9.28
C ASP A 82 19.44 6.84 9.49
N SER A 83 18.86 6.19 8.48
CA SER A 83 17.54 5.55 8.54
C SER A 83 17.38 4.60 9.73
N VAL A 84 18.37 3.72 9.92
CA VAL A 84 18.40 2.73 11.01
C VAL A 84 18.46 3.42 12.37
N ALA A 85 19.26 4.48 12.50
CA ALA A 85 19.41 5.24 13.74
C ALA A 85 18.11 5.97 14.12
N ILE A 86 17.41 6.55 13.13
CA ILE A 86 16.12 7.22 13.31
C ILE A 86 15.08 6.23 13.84
N ILE A 87 14.94 5.06 13.22
CA ILE A 87 13.95 4.04 13.64
C ILE A 87 14.26 3.52 15.06
N ARG A 88 15.54 3.25 15.36
CA ARG A 88 15.95 2.80 16.71
C ARG A 88 15.59 3.84 17.77
N SER A 89 15.90 5.11 17.51
CA SER A 89 15.62 6.20 18.44
C SER A 89 14.12 6.41 18.62
N PHE A 90 13.35 6.35 17.54
CA PHE A 90 11.89 6.48 17.60
C PHE A 90 11.26 5.35 18.41
N ARG A 91 11.69 4.10 18.20
CA ARG A 91 11.20 2.94 18.95
C ARG A 91 11.51 3.01 20.44
N ALA A 92 12.70 3.50 20.80
CA ALA A 92 13.07 3.68 22.20
C ALA A 92 12.17 4.70 22.92
N SER A 93 11.71 5.74 22.19
CA SER A 93 10.84 6.78 22.73
C SER A 93 9.34 6.40 22.74
N HIS A 94 8.93 5.35 22.03
CA HIS A 94 7.53 4.92 21.89
C HIS A 94 7.39 3.41 22.17
N PRO A 95 7.67 2.94 23.40
CA PRO A 95 7.63 1.52 23.75
C PRO A 95 6.24 0.89 23.64
N GLU A 96 5.18 1.69 23.64
CA GLU A 96 3.80 1.26 23.41
C GLU A 96 3.51 0.86 21.95
N LEU A 97 4.37 1.23 21.01
CA LEU A 97 4.23 0.85 19.60
C LEU A 97 5.03 -0.43 19.31
N ARG A 98 4.37 -1.45 18.75
CA ARG A 98 5.00 -2.71 18.32
C ARG A 98 5.76 -2.54 17.00
N ILE A 99 6.87 -1.81 17.03
CA ILE A 99 7.73 -1.58 15.86
C ILE A 99 8.95 -2.52 15.93
N SER A 100 9.12 -3.41 14.95
CA SER A 100 10.33 -4.21 14.78
C SER A 100 11.21 -3.63 13.69
N LEU A 101 12.53 -3.69 13.91
CA LEU A 101 13.52 -3.33 12.90
C LEU A 101 14.29 -4.60 12.55
N LEU A 102 14.23 -4.96 11.28
CA LEU A 102 14.79 -6.19 10.73
C LEU A 102 15.71 -5.82 9.58
N THR A 103 16.81 -6.55 9.42
CA THR A 103 17.66 -6.43 8.23
C THR A 103 17.26 -7.50 7.23
N ASN A 104 17.16 -7.14 5.96
CA ASN A 104 16.90 -8.09 4.87
C ASN A 104 18.03 -9.14 4.84
N SER A 105 17.71 -10.38 5.20
CA SER A 105 18.69 -11.44 5.49
C SER A 105 18.76 -12.53 4.43
N HIS A 106 18.07 -12.39 3.29
CA HIS A 106 18.10 -13.41 2.24
C HIS A 106 19.41 -13.33 1.44
N ALA A 107 20.15 -14.45 1.44
CA ALA A 107 21.50 -14.58 0.90
C ALA A 107 21.67 -14.17 -0.58
N ASP A 108 20.59 -14.22 -1.37
CA ASP A 108 20.59 -13.93 -2.81
C ASP A 108 19.87 -12.62 -3.20
N GLY A 109 19.41 -11.82 -2.23
CA GLY A 109 18.28 -10.92 -2.49
C GLY A 109 18.41 -9.50 -1.97
N ILE A 110 19.11 -8.63 -2.71
CA ILE A 110 18.88 -7.17 -2.63
C ILE A 110 17.52 -6.88 -3.27
N GLY A 111 16.74 -5.98 -2.69
CA GLY A 111 15.55 -5.43 -3.33
C GLY A 111 14.24 -5.60 -2.55
N LYS A 112 13.28 -4.76 -2.92
CA LYS A 112 11.99 -4.57 -2.23
C LYS A 112 11.22 -5.88 -1.98
N LYS A 113 11.18 -6.79 -2.95
CA LYS A 113 10.42 -8.05 -2.82
C LYS A 113 11.00 -8.99 -1.76
N ASN A 114 12.32 -9.09 -1.64
CA ASN A 114 12.97 -9.92 -0.61
C ASN A 114 12.77 -9.32 0.78
N ALA A 115 12.80 -8.00 0.89
CA ALA A 115 12.44 -7.30 2.11
C ALA A 115 10.97 -7.57 2.50
N LEU A 116 10.04 -7.57 1.53
CA LEU A 116 8.64 -7.94 1.78
C LEU A 116 8.50 -9.39 2.26
N ILE A 117 9.14 -10.36 1.60
CA ILE A 117 9.12 -11.78 2.02
C ILE A 117 9.64 -11.91 3.46
N SER A 118 10.79 -11.29 3.76
CA SER A 118 11.39 -11.30 5.10
C SER A 118 10.42 -10.77 6.17
N GLY A 119 9.64 -9.75 5.83
CA GLY A 119 8.62 -9.18 6.68
C GLY A 119 7.40 -10.11 6.85
N ILE A 120 6.92 -10.72 5.77
CA ILE A 120 5.75 -11.62 5.80
C ILE A 120 6.05 -12.86 6.66
N ASP A 121 7.27 -13.38 6.57
CA ASP A 121 7.73 -14.52 7.38
C ASP A 121 7.71 -14.22 8.88
N ARG A 122 7.92 -12.95 9.25
CA ARG A 122 7.98 -12.44 10.63
C ARG A 122 6.69 -11.74 11.06
N ALA A 123 5.64 -11.81 10.25
CA ALA A 123 4.33 -11.26 10.56
C ALA A 123 3.59 -12.12 11.58
N ASP A 124 3.18 -11.51 12.70
CA ASP A 124 2.44 -12.18 13.79
C ASP A 124 0.93 -12.24 13.50
N PHE A 125 0.43 -11.31 12.69
CA PHE A 125 -1.00 -11.17 12.39
C PHE A 125 -1.37 -11.67 11.00
N PRO A 126 -2.62 -12.16 10.81
CA PRO A 126 -3.04 -12.81 9.57
C PRO A 126 -3.20 -11.85 8.40
N TRP A 127 -3.49 -10.57 8.64
CA TRP A 127 -3.55 -9.57 7.59
C TRP A 127 -2.20 -8.87 7.44
N ILE A 128 -1.69 -8.90 6.22
CA ILE A 128 -0.49 -8.17 5.81
C ILE A 128 -0.93 -6.87 5.16
N ILE A 129 -0.28 -5.77 5.52
CA ILE A 129 -0.39 -4.49 4.80
C ILE A 129 1.01 -4.12 4.34
N THR A 130 1.18 -3.77 3.07
CA THR A 130 2.42 -3.21 2.55
C THR A 130 2.27 -1.70 2.37
N THR A 131 3.28 -0.95 2.81
CA THR A 131 3.39 0.48 2.55
C THR A 131 4.85 0.89 2.37
N ASP A 132 5.08 2.07 1.81
CA ASP A 132 6.41 2.56 1.46
C ASP A 132 6.94 3.53 2.52
N ALA A 133 8.26 3.63 2.62
CA ALA A 133 8.94 4.45 3.63
C ALA A 133 8.73 5.98 3.45
N ASP A 134 8.25 6.39 2.28
CA ASP A 134 7.96 7.76 1.90
C ASP A 134 6.48 8.15 2.05
N CYS A 135 5.64 7.24 2.54
CA CYS A 135 4.21 7.46 2.73
C CYS A 135 3.88 8.22 4.02
N ILE A 136 2.73 8.89 4.02
CA ILE A 136 2.11 9.48 5.21
C ILE A 136 0.75 8.84 5.38
N LEU A 137 0.53 8.24 6.55
CA LEU A 137 -0.68 7.47 6.83
C LEU A 137 -1.75 8.38 7.47
N PRO A 138 -2.99 8.40 6.94
CA PRO A 138 -4.11 9.02 7.65
C PRO A 138 -4.33 8.35 9.01
N SER A 139 -4.72 9.10 10.04
CA SER A 139 -4.96 8.54 11.38
C SER A 139 -6.03 7.44 11.38
N THR A 140 -7.01 7.52 10.48
CA THR A 140 -8.09 6.54 10.32
C THR A 140 -7.72 5.35 9.44
N TRP A 141 -6.49 5.25 8.92
CA TRP A 141 -6.12 4.29 7.88
C TRP A 141 -6.44 2.83 8.22
N LEU A 142 -5.95 2.32 9.36
CA LEU A 142 -6.23 0.95 9.81
C LEU A 142 -7.70 0.74 10.18
N ARG A 143 -8.36 1.77 10.71
CA ARG A 143 -9.80 1.73 11.02
C ARG A 143 -10.62 1.53 9.75
N SER A 144 -10.35 2.32 8.72
CA SER A 144 -11.03 2.22 7.42
C SER A 144 -10.82 0.86 6.78
N LEU A 145 -9.59 0.32 6.82
CA LEU A 145 -9.31 -1.04 6.33
C LEU A 145 -10.07 -2.10 7.12
N SER A 146 -10.05 -2.04 8.45
CA SER A 146 -10.74 -3.00 9.31
C SER A 146 -12.25 -3.01 9.08
N ALA A 147 -12.89 -1.84 9.05
CA ALA A 147 -14.31 -1.72 8.79
C ALA A 147 -14.67 -2.27 7.39
N PHE A 148 -13.88 -1.91 6.37
CA PHE A 148 -14.12 -2.37 5.00
C PHE A 148 -13.99 -3.89 4.84
N ILE A 149 -13.00 -4.50 5.49
CA ILE A 149 -12.80 -5.96 5.48
C ILE A 149 -13.99 -6.69 6.09
N HIS A 150 -14.47 -6.23 7.24
CA HIS A 150 -15.58 -6.88 7.94
C HIS A 150 -16.91 -6.77 7.20
N SER A 151 -17.18 -5.64 6.53
CA SER A 151 -18.42 -5.44 5.78
C SER A 151 -18.51 -6.28 4.50
N ASN A 152 -17.39 -6.79 3.97
CA ASN A 152 -17.32 -7.38 2.63
C ASN A 152 -16.75 -8.81 2.57
N ASN A 153 -16.33 -9.41 3.70
CA ASN A 153 -15.73 -10.76 3.75
C ASN A 153 -14.61 -10.98 2.71
N LEU A 154 -13.62 -10.09 2.72
CA LEU A 154 -12.56 -10.02 1.71
C LEU A 154 -11.30 -10.78 2.15
N SER A 155 -10.47 -11.19 1.18
CA SER A 155 -9.10 -11.71 1.42
C SER A 155 -8.00 -10.77 0.95
N MET A 156 -8.38 -9.68 0.27
CA MET A 156 -7.47 -8.71 -0.35
C MET A 156 -8.20 -7.38 -0.51
N VAL A 157 -7.50 -6.28 -0.22
CA VAL A 157 -7.98 -4.90 -0.35
C VAL A 157 -6.88 -4.08 -1.01
N ILE A 158 -7.24 -3.37 -2.07
CA ILE A 158 -6.37 -2.39 -2.73
C ILE A 158 -6.96 -1.02 -2.41
N ALA A 159 -6.15 -0.18 -1.77
CA ALA A 159 -6.58 1.13 -1.32
C ALA A 159 -5.84 2.24 -2.09
N PRO A 160 -6.46 3.43 -2.23
CA PRO A 160 -5.89 4.49 -3.04
C PRO A 160 -4.62 5.05 -2.43
N VAL A 161 -3.76 5.56 -3.30
CA VAL A 161 -2.56 6.33 -2.96
C VAL A 161 -2.70 7.69 -3.65
N SER A 162 -2.18 8.74 -3.03
CA SER A 162 -2.20 10.08 -3.60
C SER A 162 -0.88 10.80 -3.30
N TYR A 163 -0.48 11.67 -4.22
CA TYR A 163 0.67 12.54 -4.06
C TYR A 163 0.23 13.96 -3.73
N ARG A 164 1.08 14.69 -3.01
CA ARG A 164 0.94 16.14 -2.86
C ARG A 164 1.91 16.80 -3.83
N PRO A 165 1.43 17.34 -4.97
CA PRO A 165 2.32 17.96 -5.93
C PRO A 165 2.86 19.29 -5.38
N ASN A 166 4.07 19.63 -5.80
CA ASN A 166 4.62 20.97 -5.60
C ASN A 166 4.12 21.92 -6.70
N PHE A 167 4.40 23.22 -6.57
CA PHE A 167 3.96 24.24 -7.52
C PHE A 167 4.71 24.26 -8.87
N THR A 168 5.44 23.20 -9.22
CA THR A 168 6.16 23.10 -10.49
C THR A 168 5.32 22.43 -11.56
N LEU A 169 5.44 22.88 -12.82
CA LEU A 169 4.68 22.31 -13.94
C LEU A 169 4.90 20.80 -14.09
N LEU A 170 6.15 20.34 -13.96
CA LEU A 170 6.47 18.91 -14.02
C LEU A 170 5.78 18.10 -12.92
N SER A 171 5.77 18.62 -11.68
CA SER A 171 5.11 17.94 -10.56
C SER A 171 3.60 17.87 -10.74
N GLN A 172 2.98 18.93 -11.25
CA GLN A 172 1.55 18.94 -11.57
C GLN A 172 1.22 17.95 -12.69
N PHE A 173 2.06 17.88 -13.74
CA PHE A 173 1.89 16.91 -14.81
C PHE A 173 1.98 15.45 -14.30
N GLN A 174 3.01 15.14 -13.51
CA GLN A 174 3.17 13.82 -12.88
C GLN A 174 1.98 13.45 -12.00
N PHE A 175 1.44 14.43 -11.28
CA PHE A 175 0.24 14.23 -10.46
C PHE A 175 -1.00 13.92 -11.30
N LEU A 176 -1.22 14.63 -12.41
CA LEU A 176 -2.33 14.34 -13.32
C LEU A 176 -2.21 12.96 -13.98
N ASP A 177 -1.01 12.57 -14.40
CA ASP A 177 -0.73 11.25 -14.95
C ASP A 177 -1.04 10.14 -13.92
N PHE A 178 -0.59 10.34 -12.68
CA PHE A 178 -0.90 9.41 -11.59
C PHE A 178 -2.40 9.36 -11.28
N LEU A 179 -3.11 10.49 -11.29
CA LEU A 179 -4.56 10.51 -11.12
C LEU A 179 -5.28 9.76 -12.25
N ALA A 180 -4.79 9.82 -13.48
CA ALA A 180 -5.34 9.03 -14.58
C ALA A 180 -5.20 7.52 -14.33
N LEU A 181 -4.05 7.07 -13.79
CA LEU A 181 -3.85 5.68 -13.37
C LEU A 181 -4.75 5.28 -12.19
N GLN A 182 -4.95 6.16 -11.21
CA GLN A 182 -5.90 5.93 -10.11
C GLN A 182 -7.35 5.82 -10.64
N GLY A 183 -7.75 6.71 -11.54
CA GLY A 183 -9.06 6.67 -12.19
C GLY A 183 -9.28 5.39 -12.99
N LEU A 184 -8.26 4.93 -13.71
CA LEU A 184 -8.29 3.64 -14.40
C LEU A 184 -8.42 2.46 -13.42
N THR A 185 -7.68 2.51 -12.31
CA THR A 185 -7.76 1.50 -11.24
C THR A 185 -9.19 1.43 -10.71
N VAL A 186 -9.74 2.53 -10.19
CA VAL A 186 -11.11 2.57 -9.66
C VAL A 186 -12.15 2.14 -10.70
N GLY A 187 -12.01 2.63 -11.94
CA GLY A 187 -12.95 2.29 -13.01
C GLY A 187 -12.94 0.81 -13.37
N THR A 188 -11.78 0.19 -13.44
CA THR A 188 -11.68 -1.25 -13.74
C THR A 188 -12.10 -2.13 -12.57
N PHE A 189 -11.95 -1.66 -11.34
CA PHE A 189 -12.54 -2.30 -10.15
C PHE A 189 -14.06 -2.32 -10.20
N GLY A 190 -14.73 -1.21 -10.54
CA GLY A 190 -16.19 -1.19 -10.65
C GLY A 190 -16.76 -1.95 -11.85
N LEU A 191 -15.89 -2.51 -12.70
CA LEU A 191 -16.23 -3.47 -13.74
C LEU A 191 -15.90 -4.92 -13.34
N ASP A 192 -15.47 -5.17 -12.10
CA ASP A 192 -15.00 -6.47 -11.60
C ASP A 192 -13.82 -7.03 -12.40
N ARG A 193 -12.99 -6.14 -12.97
CA ARG A 193 -11.79 -6.51 -13.76
C ARG A 193 -10.58 -5.67 -13.35
N PRO A 194 -10.12 -5.76 -12.09
CA PRO A 194 -8.98 -4.99 -11.62
C PRO A 194 -7.73 -5.34 -12.43
N ILE A 195 -7.06 -4.32 -12.99
CA ILE A 195 -5.83 -4.50 -13.79
C ILE A 195 -4.59 -3.88 -13.15
N LEU A 196 -4.76 -3.03 -12.13
CA LEU A 196 -3.69 -2.30 -11.47
C LEU A 196 -3.88 -2.36 -9.95
N CYS A 197 -2.76 -2.29 -9.24
CA CYS A 197 -2.73 -2.13 -7.79
C CYS A 197 -1.48 -1.33 -7.41
N ASN A 198 -1.53 -0.63 -6.27
CA ASN A 198 -0.36 0.07 -5.74
C ASN A 198 0.12 -0.64 -4.47
N GLY A 199 1.36 -1.11 -4.48
CA GLY A 199 1.97 -1.79 -3.32
C GLY A 199 2.14 -0.91 -2.09
N ALA A 200 2.05 0.42 -2.20
CA ALA A 200 2.18 1.34 -1.08
C ALA A 200 0.92 1.41 -0.18
N ASN A 201 -0.22 0.85 -0.62
CA ASN A 201 -1.43 0.75 0.18
C ASN A 201 -2.22 -0.51 -0.20
N PHE A 202 -1.62 -1.65 0.11
CA PHE A 202 -2.11 -2.95 -0.30
C PHE A 202 -2.22 -3.89 0.90
N ALA A 203 -3.41 -4.46 1.11
CA ALA A 203 -3.68 -5.36 2.21
C ALA A 203 -4.19 -6.73 1.71
N TYR A 204 -3.73 -7.81 2.31
CA TYR A 204 -4.15 -9.16 1.97
C TYR A 204 -3.93 -10.13 3.12
N THR A 205 -4.65 -11.25 3.10
CA THR A 205 -4.41 -12.31 4.09
C THR A 205 -3.12 -13.06 3.76
N LYS A 206 -2.35 -13.41 4.79
CA LYS A 206 -1.14 -14.22 4.67
C LYS A 206 -1.44 -15.56 3.99
N SER A 207 -2.58 -16.18 4.32
CA SER A 207 -3.04 -17.42 3.68
C SER A 207 -3.27 -17.28 2.18
N LEU A 208 -3.81 -16.15 1.70
CA LEU A 208 -3.98 -15.89 0.27
C LEU A 208 -2.61 -15.81 -0.41
N PHE A 209 -1.67 -15.05 0.17
CA PHE A 209 -0.31 -14.93 -0.35
C PHE A 209 0.40 -16.27 -0.46
N GLU A 210 0.34 -17.09 0.58
CA GLU A 210 0.93 -18.44 0.60
C GLU A 210 0.27 -19.37 -0.42
N SER A 211 -1.06 -19.34 -0.55
CA SER A 211 -1.80 -20.17 -1.52
C SER A 211 -1.45 -19.89 -2.97
N LEU A 212 -1.01 -18.67 -3.28
CA LEU A 212 -0.60 -18.22 -4.61
C LEU A 212 0.91 -18.45 -4.88
N GLY A 213 1.64 -19.06 -3.94
CA GLY A 213 3.09 -19.24 -4.05
C GLY A 213 3.90 -17.97 -3.79
N GLY A 214 3.30 -16.95 -3.15
CA GLY A 214 3.96 -15.69 -2.84
C GLY A 214 4.52 -14.97 -4.08
N TYR A 215 5.82 -14.68 -4.07
CA TYR A 215 6.53 -14.07 -5.21
C TYR A 215 7.25 -15.08 -6.11
N GLN A 216 6.95 -16.39 -6.00
CA GLN A 216 7.55 -17.39 -6.88
C GLN A 216 7.32 -17.03 -8.35
N GLY A 217 8.39 -17.08 -9.16
CA GLY A 217 8.36 -16.69 -10.57
C GLY A 217 8.41 -15.19 -10.84
N ASN A 218 8.46 -14.34 -9.81
CA ASN A 218 8.55 -12.88 -9.95
C ASN A 218 9.54 -12.28 -8.93
N THR A 219 10.75 -12.83 -8.85
CA THR A 219 11.80 -12.45 -7.89
C THR A 219 12.70 -11.30 -8.33
N HIS A 220 12.62 -10.89 -9.60
CA HIS A 220 13.45 -9.83 -10.20
C HIS A 220 12.83 -8.43 -10.06
#